data_AF-A0A182Y4C1-F1
#
_entry.id   AF-A0A182Y4C1-F1
#
_cell.length_a   1.000
_cell.length_b   1.000
_cell.length_c   1.000
_cell.angle_alpha   90.00
_cell.angle_beta   90.00
_cell.angle_gamma   90.00
#
_symmetry.space_group_name_H-M   'P 1'
#
loop_
_entity.id
_entity.type
_entity.pdbx_description
1 polymer ?
#
loop_
_entity_poly.entity_id
_entity_poly.type
_entity_poly.pdbx_seq_one_letter_code
_entity_poly.pdbx_strand_id
1 'polypeptide(L)'
;MFKLAVICVVVAILSHSHAQCPDNPCGVQASCRLNTAGVPVCSCPFGYLGDPFKECIRPECVSDGDCTEFQGCRKGNCVDPCIYSCGENAACTTKHHVPVCYCPEGLTGSPFERCDPL
;
A
#
# COMPACT_ATOMS: atom_id res chain seq x y z
N MET A 1 29.92 -7.21 -50.33
CA MET A 1 29.47 -8.41 -49.59
C MET A 1 29.55 -8.28 -48.05
N PHE A 2 30.21 -7.25 -47.48
CA PHE A 2 30.28 -7.06 -46.01
C PHE A 2 29.12 -6.25 -45.37
N LYS A 3 28.25 -5.61 -46.17
CA LYS A 3 27.18 -4.73 -45.65
C LYS A 3 25.90 -5.46 -45.18
N LEU A 4 25.69 -6.73 -45.55
CA LEU A 4 24.51 -7.50 -45.12
C LEU A 4 24.71 -8.24 -43.78
N ALA A 5 25.93 -8.69 -43.47
CA ALA A 5 26.20 -9.46 -42.25
C ALA A 5 26.14 -8.63 -40.95
N VAL A 6 26.51 -7.35 -41.02
CA VAL A 6 26.53 -6.44 -39.86
C VAL A 6 25.11 -6.10 -39.38
N ILE A 7 24.12 -6.06 -40.28
CA ILE A 7 22.72 -5.77 -39.91
C ILE A 7 22.14 -6.89 -39.05
N CYS A 8 22.49 -8.15 -39.32
CA CYS A 8 21.97 -9.31 -38.60
C CYS A 8 22.49 -9.39 -37.14
N VAL A 9 23.75 -9.03 -36.90
CA VAL A 9 24.35 -9.02 -35.55
C VAL A 9 23.72 -7.95 -34.65
N VAL A 10 23.45 -6.75 -35.19
CA VAL A 10 22.84 -5.65 -34.41
C VAL A 10 21.38 -5.96 -34.02
N VAL A 11 20.65 -6.74 -34.83
CA VAL A 11 19.28 -7.17 -34.49
C VAL A 11 19.26 -8.22 -33.37
N ALA A 12 20.30 -9.08 -33.28
CA ALA A 12 20.39 -10.10 -32.23
C ALA A 12 20.72 -9.54 -30.83
N ILE A 13 21.47 -8.43 -30.73
CA ILE A 13 21.69 -7.71 -29.44
C ILE A 13 20.53 -6.80 -29.05
N LEU A 14 19.64 -6.46 -29.99
CA LEU A 14 18.34 -5.81 -29.73
C LEU A 14 17.21 -6.80 -29.42
N SER A 15 17.54 -8.10 -29.29
CA SER A 15 16.60 -9.16 -28.92
C SER A 15 16.52 -9.33 -27.40
N HIS A 16 16.39 -8.24 -26.65
CA HIS A 16 15.65 -8.35 -25.39
C HIS A 16 14.19 -8.34 -25.78
N SER A 17 13.63 -9.53 -26.03
CA SER A 17 12.20 -9.74 -25.95
C SER A 17 11.78 -9.49 -24.50
N HIS A 18 11.78 -8.21 -24.07
CA HIS A 18 10.86 -7.78 -23.05
C HIS A 18 9.51 -8.09 -23.68
N ALA A 19 8.89 -9.18 -23.24
CA ALA A 19 7.53 -9.52 -23.56
C ALA A 19 6.63 -8.41 -22.98
N GLN A 20 6.64 -7.25 -23.63
CA GLN A 20 5.75 -6.14 -23.34
C GLN A 20 4.35 -6.62 -23.71
N CYS A 21 3.42 -6.43 -22.78
CA CYS A 21 2.03 -6.73 -23.03
C CYS A 21 1.52 -5.88 -24.21
N PRO A 22 0.98 -6.49 -25.28
CA PRO A 22 0.35 -5.75 -26.37
C PRO A 22 -0.72 -4.81 -25.80
N ASP A 23 -0.66 -3.53 -26.16
CA ASP A 23 -1.56 -2.44 -25.74
C ASP A 23 -1.68 -2.18 -24.23
N ASN A 24 -0.89 -2.88 -23.40
CA ASN A 24 -0.87 -2.83 -21.94
C ASN A 24 -2.25 -2.58 -21.27
N PRO A 25 -3.07 -3.62 -21.03
CA PRO A 25 -4.39 -3.48 -20.42
C PRO A 25 -4.37 -3.16 -18.91
N CYS A 26 -3.19 -2.95 -18.32
CA CYS A 26 -3.04 -2.73 -16.89
C CYS A 26 -3.20 -1.26 -16.52
N GLY A 27 -3.61 -1.05 -15.26
CA GLY A 27 -3.79 0.26 -14.67
C GLY A 27 -2.49 1.05 -14.50
N VAL A 28 -2.64 2.31 -14.09
CA VAL A 28 -1.52 3.20 -13.83
C VAL A 28 -0.58 2.59 -12.78
N GLN A 29 0.74 2.63 -13.02
CA GLN A 29 1.78 2.08 -12.15
C GLN A 29 1.71 0.56 -11.89
N ALA A 30 0.83 -0.18 -12.57
CA ALA A 30 0.78 -1.63 -12.51
C ALA A 30 1.87 -2.27 -13.39
N SER A 31 2.39 -3.41 -12.96
CA SER A 31 3.29 -4.25 -13.76
C SER A 31 2.46 -5.21 -14.61
N CYS A 32 2.81 -5.31 -15.90
CA CYS A 32 2.22 -6.29 -16.81
C CYS A 32 3.21 -7.39 -17.16
N ARG A 33 2.76 -8.65 -17.07
CA ARG A 33 3.50 -9.84 -17.52
C ARG A 33 2.59 -10.77 -18.32
N LEU A 34 3.12 -11.43 -19.34
CA LEU A 34 2.39 -12.51 -20.02
C LEU A 34 2.50 -13.81 -19.22
N ASN A 35 1.40 -14.55 -19.10
CA ASN A 35 1.45 -15.93 -18.60
C ASN A 35 1.92 -16.91 -19.69
N THR A 36 2.00 -18.20 -19.37
CA THR A 36 2.45 -19.26 -20.30
C THR A 36 1.55 -19.42 -21.53
N ALA A 37 0.31 -18.93 -21.48
CA ALA A 37 -0.63 -18.94 -22.61
C ALA A 37 -0.59 -17.63 -23.43
N GLY A 38 0.32 -16.69 -23.10
CA GLY A 38 0.43 -15.40 -23.78
C GLY A 38 -0.66 -14.39 -23.36
N VAL A 39 -1.36 -14.63 -22.25
CA VAL A 39 -2.40 -13.72 -21.74
C VAL A 39 -1.76 -12.70 -20.78
N PRO A 40 -2.07 -11.39 -20.90
CA PRO A 40 -1.57 -10.38 -19.98
C PRO A 40 -2.14 -10.54 -18.58
N VAL A 41 -1.26 -10.49 -17.58
CA VAL A 41 -1.56 -10.53 -16.15
C VAL A 41 -1.03 -9.25 -15.53
N CYS A 42 -1.93 -8.49 -14.90
CA CYS A 42 -1.63 -7.25 -14.20
C CYS A 42 -1.38 -7.52 -12.71
N SER A 43 -0.38 -6.89 -12.14
CA SER A 43 -0.08 -6.95 -10.70
C SER A 43 0.53 -5.65 -10.21
N CYS A 44 0.23 -5.25 -8.98
CA CYS A 44 0.94 -4.12 -8.37
C CYS A 44 2.39 -4.53 -8.06
N PRO A 45 3.38 -3.69 -8.41
CA PRO A 45 4.76 -3.90 -8.01
C PRO A 45 4.92 -3.98 -6.49
N PHE A 46 6.06 -4.51 -6.03
CA PHE A 46 6.36 -4.57 -4.60
C PHE A 46 6.25 -3.19 -3.95
N GLY A 47 5.56 -3.13 -2.81
CA GLY A 47 5.30 -1.88 -2.10
C GLY A 47 4.24 -0.98 -2.72
N TYR A 48 3.44 -1.47 -3.68
CA TYR A 48 2.25 -0.78 -4.20
C TYR A 48 1.00 -1.59 -3.85
N LEU A 49 -0.09 -0.88 -3.58
CA LEU A 49 -1.40 -1.43 -3.26
C LEU A 49 -2.46 -0.82 -4.19
N GLY A 50 -3.57 -1.51 -4.42
CA GLY A 50 -4.67 -1.00 -5.24
C GLY A 50 -5.24 -2.04 -6.18
N ASP A 51 -5.89 -1.57 -7.24
CA ASP A 51 -6.46 -2.40 -8.30
C ASP A 51 -5.49 -2.38 -9.50
N PRO A 52 -4.78 -3.49 -9.81
CA PRO A 52 -3.83 -3.54 -10.92
C PRO A 52 -4.41 -3.24 -12.30
N PHE A 53 -5.74 -3.20 -12.46
CA PHE A 53 -6.41 -2.83 -13.71
C PHE A 53 -6.80 -1.36 -13.77
N LYS A 54 -6.73 -0.62 -12.65
CA LYS A 54 -7.03 0.81 -12.59
C LYS A 54 -5.80 1.63 -12.22
N GLU A 55 -5.27 1.38 -11.04
CA GLU A 55 -4.17 2.13 -10.45
C GLU A 55 -3.57 1.36 -9.27
N CYS A 56 -2.25 1.28 -9.28
CA CYS A 56 -1.44 0.87 -8.13
C CYS A 56 -0.85 2.12 -7.48
N ILE A 57 -1.06 2.29 -6.18
CA ILE A 57 -0.63 3.44 -5.41
C ILE A 57 0.45 2.98 -4.44
N ARG A 58 1.54 3.74 -4.33
CA ARG A 58 2.52 3.55 -3.26
C ARG A 58 1.92 4.08 -1.96
N PRO A 59 1.59 3.23 -0.98
CA PRO A 59 1.11 3.69 0.31
C PRO A 59 2.27 4.28 1.14
N GLU A 60 1.93 5.04 2.17
CA GLU A 60 2.87 5.46 3.20
C GLU A 60 3.34 4.28 4.05
N CYS A 61 2.43 3.34 4.36
CA CYS A 61 2.68 2.16 5.17
C CYS A 61 2.02 0.91 4.59
N VAL A 62 2.56 -0.27 4.89
CA VAL A 62 1.91 -1.57 4.63
C VAL A 62 1.62 -2.33 5.92
N SER A 63 2.25 -1.91 7.02
CA SER A 63 2.12 -2.46 8.37
C SER A 63 2.30 -1.37 9.40
N ASP A 64 1.85 -1.61 10.64
CA ASP A 64 1.97 -0.64 11.73
C ASP A 64 3.43 -0.24 12.01
N GLY A 65 4.37 -1.18 11.84
CA GLY A 65 5.81 -0.93 12.06
C GLY A 65 6.46 0.01 11.05
N ASP A 66 5.76 0.36 9.96
CA ASP A 66 6.21 1.39 9.02
C ASP A 66 5.90 2.82 9.54
N CYS A 67 5.04 2.93 10.56
CA CYS A 67 4.63 4.19 11.16
C CYS A 67 5.43 4.51 12.43
N THR A 68 5.33 5.76 12.89
CA THR A 68 5.87 6.14 14.21
C THR A 68 5.13 5.41 15.34
N GLU A 69 5.71 5.37 16.54
CA GLU A 69 5.13 4.68 17.70
C GLU A 69 3.73 5.18 18.11
N PHE A 70 3.36 6.40 17.68
CA PHE A 70 2.09 7.05 17.97
C PHE A 70 1.04 6.92 16.85
N GLN A 71 1.37 6.26 15.75
CA GLN A 71 0.50 6.10 14.57
C GLN A 71 0.27 4.62 14.26
N GLY A 72 -0.85 4.27 13.63
CA GLY A 72 -1.11 2.93 13.10
C GLY A 72 -1.37 2.97 11.59
N CYS A 73 -1.10 1.86 10.91
CA CYS A 73 -1.28 1.77 9.47
C CYS A 73 -2.74 1.46 9.11
N ARG A 74 -3.43 2.44 8.53
CA ARG A 74 -4.83 2.30 8.13
C ARG A 74 -5.01 2.65 6.66
N LYS A 75 -5.40 1.64 5.86
CA LYS A 75 -5.62 1.78 4.41
C LYS A 75 -4.43 2.44 3.69
N GLY A 76 -3.22 2.07 4.07
CA GLY A 76 -1.99 2.58 3.45
C GLY A 76 -1.52 3.95 3.92
N ASN A 77 -2.06 4.48 5.03
CA ASN A 77 -1.67 5.76 5.60
C ASN A 77 -1.37 5.59 7.11
N CYS A 78 -0.36 6.30 7.61
CA CYS A 78 -0.06 6.37 9.03
C CYS A 78 -0.98 7.38 9.69
N VAL A 79 -1.93 6.89 10.48
CA VAL A 79 -2.95 7.73 11.13
C VAL A 79 -2.85 7.59 12.64
N ASP A 80 -3.20 8.64 13.37
CA ASP A 80 -3.37 8.55 14.81
C ASP A 80 -4.58 7.65 15.13
N PRO A 81 -4.40 6.49 15.80
CA PRO A 81 -5.48 5.59 16.17
C PRO A 81 -6.50 6.23 17.12
N CYS A 82 -6.14 7.28 17.86
CA CYS A 82 -7.02 7.92 18.82
C CYS A 82 -8.21 8.67 18.21
N ILE A 83 -8.09 9.14 16.95
CA ILE A 83 -9.09 10.02 16.31
C ILE A 83 -10.50 9.40 16.28
N TYR A 84 -10.63 8.06 16.27
CA TYR A 84 -11.91 7.37 16.07
C TYR A 84 -12.18 6.24 17.07
N SER A 85 -11.51 6.22 18.22
CA SER A 85 -11.47 5.00 19.06
C SER A 85 -12.07 5.13 20.45
N CYS A 86 -12.01 6.30 21.08
CA CYS A 86 -12.45 6.47 22.46
C CYS A 86 -13.84 7.09 22.58
N GLY A 87 -14.51 6.79 23.69
CA GLY A 87 -15.85 7.28 24.03
C GLY A 87 -15.86 8.74 24.47
N GLU A 88 -17.05 9.25 24.74
CA GLU A 88 -17.23 10.65 25.19
C GLU A 88 -16.52 10.90 26.53
N ASN A 89 -15.86 12.06 26.66
CA ASN A 89 -15.05 12.47 27.81
C ASN A 89 -13.87 11.56 28.18
N ALA A 90 -13.56 10.54 27.37
CA ALA A 90 -12.38 9.71 27.56
C ALA A 90 -11.12 10.40 27.00
N ALA A 91 -9.99 10.20 27.67
CA ALA A 91 -8.69 10.56 27.14
C ALA A 91 -8.11 9.39 26.35
N CYS A 92 -7.23 9.70 25.39
CA CYS A 92 -6.58 8.69 24.55
C CYS A 92 -5.06 8.89 24.51
N THR A 93 -4.34 7.76 24.49
CA THR A 93 -2.92 7.72 24.15
C THR A 93 -2.66 6.53 23.24
N THR A 94 -1.76 6.66 22.27
CA THR A 94 -1.36 5.54 21.43
C THR A 94 -0.20 4.80 22.08
N LYS A 95 -0.33 3.48 22.24
CA LYS A 95 0.75 2.60 22.70
C LYS A 95 0.88 1.44 21.71
N HIS A 96 2.08 1.29 21.15
CA HIS A 96 2.39 0.25 20.17
C HIS A 96 1.38 0.24 19.01
N HIS A 97 1.14 1.41 18.39
CA HIS A 97 0.21 1.59 17.26
C HIS A 97 -1.28 1.34 17.58
N VAL A 98 -1.64 1.11 18.86
CA VAL A 98 -3.00 0.83 19.31
C VAL A 98 -3.51 1.94 20.23
N PRO A 99 -4.79 2.37 20.10
CA PRO A 99 -5.36 3.38 20.99
C PRO A 99 -5.61 2.79 22.38
N VAL A 100 -5.21 3.54 23.40
CA VAL A 100 -5.48 3.24 24.81
C VAL A 100 -6.38 4.34 25.37
N CYS A 101 -7.64 3.99 25.57
CA CYS A 101 -8.65 4.88 26.13
C CYS A 101 -8.71 4.73 27.65
N TYR A 102 -8.83 5.85 28.36
CA TYR A 102 -8.99 5.86 29.82
C TYR A 102 -9.85 7.04 30.28
N CYS A 103 -10.54 6.88 31.40
CA CYS A 103 -11.22 8.00 32.04
C CYS A 103 -10.18 8.83 32.82
N PRO A 104 -10.10 10.16 32.59
CA PRO A 104 -9.22 11.04 33.34
C PRO A 104 -9.65 11.14 34.81
N GLU A 105 -8.79 11.72 35.64
CA GLU A 105 -9.05 11.90 37.08
C GLU A 105 -10.38 12.61 37.34
N GLY A 106 -11.17 12.07 38.26
CA GLY A 106 -12.52 12.58 38.59
C GLY A 106 -13.66 11.99 37.77
N LEU A 107 -13.38 11.11 36.78
CA LEU A 107 -14.40 10.44 35.97
C LEU A 107 -14.33 8.90 36.12
N THR A 108 -15.44 8.23 35.81
CA THR A 108 -15.59 6.76 35.80
C THR A 108 -16.49 6.30 34.66
N GLY A 109 -16.55 5.00 34.39
CA GLY A 109 -17.37 4.42 33.32
C GLY A 109 -16.56 3.60 32.34
N SER A 110 -17.04 3.49 31.10
CA SER A 110 -16.39 2.75 30.02
C SER A 110 -15.64 3.73 29.11
N PRO A 111 -14.30 3.72 29.07
CA PRO A 111 -13.54 4.65 28.23
C PRO A 111 -13.77 4.50 26.72
N PHE A 112 -14.37 3.39 26.28
CA PHE A 112 -14.75 3.16 24.89
C PHE A 112 -16.17 3.63 24.56
N GLU A 113 -16.98 3.97 25.56
CA GLU A 113 -18.36 4.43 25.38
C GLU A 113 -18.54 5.85 25.92
N ARG A 114 -18.35 6.04 27.23
CA ARG A 114 -18.44 7.32 27.92
C ARG A 114 -17.80 7.26 29.32
N CYS A 115 -17.15 8.35 29.68
CA CYS A 115 -16.74 8.65 31.04
C CYS A 115 -17.66 9.72 31.67
N ASP A 116 -18.16 9.45 32.88
CA ASP A 116 -19.05 10.31 33.65
C ASP A 116 -18.36 10.77 34.95
N PRO A 117 -18.70 11.95 35.50
CA PRO A 117 -18.19 12.38 36.81
C PRO A 117 -18.49 11.35 37.91
N LEU A 118 -17.51 11.16 38.82
CA LEU A 118 -17.66 10.36 40.04
C LEU A 118 -18.73 10.93 41.00
#